data_AF-A0A8T4EIX1-F1
#
_entry.id   AF-A0A8T4EIX1-F1
#
_cell.length_a   1.000
_cell.length_b   1.000
_cell.length_c   1.000
_cell.angle_alpha   90.00
_cell.angle_beta   90.00
_cell.angle_gamma   90.00
#
_symmetry.space_group_name_H-M   'P 1'
#
loop_
_entity.id
_entity.type
_entity.pdbx_description
1 polymer ?
#
loop_
_entity_poly.entity_id
_entity_poly.type
_entity_poly.pdbx_seq_one_letter_code
_entity_poly.pdbx_strand_id
1 'polypeptide(L)'
;MKITKEIAECVGLWLAEGNNKCNNEITFTNNSYDLILYFDDVLSKLFETSSKRLYVYSANGQNININSSAFIFIKYYEDNRATKPYFMWRLASVEKMKQWKLLVEFTLSQKKHYPDILRGFFAGEGNIKTGSHGNRVLRIAQKTQKDWISNILLELGFNFSFEASHRQYIISGKWNWDIFAKLKLADLHPLKNSLFWSVYSGFKQDHYQKLFLHKVLLSDLKIPRTARWLSEKYHRSQDRIAEVLSELKSNGKVVDIRIGCTNIWKLPEHKNKV
;
A
#
# COMPACT_ATOMS: atom_id res chain seq x y z
N MET A 1 8.11 4.19 28.17
CA MET A 1 7.82 3.13 27.19
C MET A 1 8.37 3.54 25.84
N LYS A 2 9.14 2.69 25.15
CA LYS A 2 9.70 3.01 23.84
C LYS A 2 8.65 2.72 22.76
N ILE A 3 8.31 3.72 21.96
CA ILE A 3 7.39 3.55 20.83
C ILE A 3 8.14 2.84 19.70
N THR A 4 7.71 1.62 19.38
CA THR A 4 8.21 0.89 18.22
C THR A 4 7.41 1.28 16.98
N LYS A 5 7.90 0.89 15.81
CA LYS A 5 7.21 1.03 14.53
C LYS A 5 5.81 0.39 14.59
N GLU A 6 5.73 -0.80 15.16
CA GLU A 6 4.51 -1.61 15.21
C GLU A 6 3.43 -0.99 16.08
N ILE A 7 3.83 -0.38 17.20
CA ILE A 7 2.93 0.41 18.06
C ILE A 7 2.38 1.60 17.28
N ALA A 8 3.24 2.34 16.56
CA ALA A 8 2.82 3.50 15.78
C ALA A 8 1.86 3.12 14.64
N GLU A 9 2.10 1.98 13.96
CA GLU A 9 1.18 1.43 12.97
C GLU A 9 -0.17 1.04 13.59
N CYS A 10 -0.18 0.41 14.77
CA CYS A 10 -1.42 0.10 15.49
C CYS A 10 -2.17 1.36 15.95
N VAL A 11 -1.47 2.42 16.35
CA VAL A 11 -2.08 3.74 16.60
C VAL A 11 -2.79 4.22 15.33
N GLY A 12 -2.15 4.13 14.16
CA GLY A 12 -2.76 4.46 12.87
C GLY A 12 -4.01 3.63 12.57
N LEU A 13 -3.94 2.30 12.73
CA LEU A 13 -5.09 1.40 12.54
C LEU A 13 -6.26 1.73 13.48
N TRP A 14 -5.96 2.06 14.74
CA TRP A 14 -6.99 2.41 15.72
C TRP A 14 -7.60 3.80 15.45
N LEU A 15 -6.82 4.78 14.99
CA LEU A 15 -7.34 6.08 14.57
C LEU A 15 -8.26 5.96 13.35
N ALA A 16 -8.01 4.97 12.48
CA ALA A 16 -8.82 4.69 11.31
C ALA A 16 -10.20 4.15 11.71
N GLU A 17 -10.23 3.12 12.54
CA GLU A 17 -11.44 2.30 12.72
C GLU A 17 -11.94 2.17 14.18
N GLY A 18 -11.13 2.53 15.17
CA GLY A 18 -11.36 2.23 16.59
C GLY A 18 -11.73 3.43 17.48
N ASN A 19 -11.30 4.64 17.11
CA ASN A 19 -11.33 5.81 18.01
C ASN A 19 -12.72 6.22 18.55
N ASN A 20 -13.80 5.97 17.79
CA ASN A 20 -15.14 6.48 18.13
C ASN A 20 -16.13 5.42 18.63
N LYS A 21 -15.71 4.16 18.78
CA LYS A 21 -16.66 3.05 18.98
C LYS A 21 -17.03 2.81 20.46
N CYS A 22 -16.09 2.95 21.40
CA CYS A 22 -16.36 2.73 22.83
C CYS A 22 -15.36 3.44 23.75
N ASN A 23 -15.84 3.92 24.90
CA ASN A 23 -15.00 4.58 25.91
C ASN A 23 -14.30 3.59 26.87
N ASN A 24 -14.78 2.36 26.94
CA ASN A 24 -14.41 1.40 27.99
C ASN A 24 -13.57 0.23 27.48
N GLU A 25 -13.27 0.20 26.19
CA GLU A 25 -12.59 -0.91 25.53
C GLU A 25 -11.81 -0.44 24.31
N ILE A 26 -10.69 -1.12 24.06
CA ILE A 26 -9.96 -0.94 22.81
C ILE A 26 -10.65 -1.82 21.77
N THR A 27 -11.06 -1.22 20.67
CA THR A 27 -11.70 -1.93 19.56
C THR A 27 -10.97 -1.65 18.26
N PHE A 28 -10.89 -2.66 17.40
CA PHE A 28 -10.41 -2.50 16.04
C PHE A 28 -11.29 -3.34 15.11
N THR A 29 -11.78 -2.74 14.03
CA THR A 29 -12.62 -3.42 13.05
C THR A 29 -11.94 -3.34 11.69
N ASN A 30 -11.86 -4.46 10.99
CA ASN A 30 -11.33 -4.48 9.63
C ASN A 30 -11.83 -5.69 8.85
N ASN A 31 -11.82 -5.61 7.52
CA ASN A 31 -12.13 -6.74 6.65
C ASN A 31 -10.91 -7.64 6.36
N SER A 32 -9.70 -7.18 6.67
CA SER A 32 -8.47 -7.97 6.59
C SER A 32 -8.19 -8.68 7.92
N TYR A 33 -8.27 -10.01 7.92
CA TYR A 33 -7.93 -10.82 9.10
C TYR A 33 -6.46 -10.69 9.48
N ASP A 34 -5.56 -10.52 8.51
CA ASP A 34 -4.13 -10.32 8.76
C ASP A 34 -3.86 -9.06 9.59
N LEU A 35 -4.60 -7.98 9.33
CA LEU A 35 -4.49 -6.76 10.13
C LEU A 35 -5.02 -6.95 11.56
N ILE A 36 -6.02 -7.82 11.75
CA ILE A 36 -6.55 -8.16 13.08
C ILE A 36 -5.51 -8.94 13.88
N LEU A 37 -4.87 -9.94 13.25
CA LEU A 37 -3.80 -10.71 13.88
C LEU A 37 -2.58 -9.82 14.21
N TYR A 38 -2.22 -8.93 13.28
CA TYR A 38 -1.15 -7.97 13.52
C TYR A 38 -1.46 -7.06 14.71
N PHE A 39 -2.66 -6.49 14.76
CA PHE A 39 -3.10 -5.64 15.86
C PHE A 39 -3.13 -6.43 17.19
N ASP A 40 -3.63 -7.67 17.17
CA ASP A 40 -3.65 -8.56 18.34
C ASP A 40 -2.25 -8.82 18.89
N ASP A 41 -1.30 -9.21 18.05
CA ASP A 41 0.07 -9.54 18.45
C ASP A 41 0.76 -8.35 19.14
N VAL A 42 0.65 -7.15 18.55
CA VAL A 42 1.26 -5.93 19.08
C VAL A 42 0.62 -5.54 20.43
N LEU A 43 -0.71 -5.52 20.51
CA LEU A 43 -1.41 -5.13 21.74
C LEU A 43 -1.23 -6.16 22.85
N SER A 44 -1.11 -7.45 22.52
CA SER A 44 -0.84 -8.52 23.48
C SER A 44 0.52 -8.38 24.12
N LYS A 45 1.56 -8.07 23.32
CA LYS A 45 2.91 -7.79 23.84
C LYS A 45 2.92 -6.52 24.68
N LEU A 46 2.14 -5.52 24.31
CA LEU A 46 2.10 -4.23 24.99
C LEU A 46 1.44 -4.30 26.37
N PHE A 47 0.35 -5.07 26.49
CA PHE A 47 -0.49 -5.06 27.69
C PHE A 47 -0.53 -6.38 28.44
N GLU A 48 0.14 -7.43 27.95
CA GLU A 48 0.16 -8.78 28.52
C GLU A 48 -1.26 -9.32 28.79
N THR A 49 -2.19 -9.03 27.87
CA THR A 49 -3.61 -9.31 28.09
C THR A 49 -4.04 -10.68 27.60
N SER A 50 -4.86 -11.36 28.40
CA SER A 50 -5.55 -12.59 28.03
C SER A 50 -6.99 -12.33 27.56
N SER A 51 -7.70 -11.31 28.09
CA SER A 51 -9.14 -11.07 27.88
C SER A 51 -9.55 -10.44 26.53
N LYS A 52 -9.09 -11.03 25.42
CA LYS A 52 -9.34 -10.54 24.05
C LYS A 52 -10.44 -11.35 23.39
N ARG A 53 -11.35 -10.66 22.69
CA ARG A 53 -12.50 -11.26 22.00
C ARG A 53 -12.45 -10.92 20.52
N LEU A 54 -12.85 -11.87 19.69
CA LEU A 54 -13.03 -11.68 18.26
C LEU A 54 -14.49 -11.90 17.88
N TYR A 55 -15.05 -10.96 17.12
CA TYR A 55 -16.38 -11.08 16.54
C TYR A 55 -16.26 -11.09 15.02
N VAL A 56 -16.96 -12.01 14.38
CA VAL A 56 -16.88 -12.28 12.94
C VAL A 56 -18.25 -12.03 12.35
N TYR A 57 -18.32 -11.11 11.39
CA TYR A 57 -19.57 -10.75 10.71
C TYR A 57 -19.49 -11.16 9.25
N SER A 58 -20.56 -11.77 8.73
CA SER A 58 -20.67 -12.13 7.31
C SER A 58 -22.13 -12.13 6.85
N ALA A 59 -22.36 -12.00 5.53
CA ALA A 59 -23.71 -11.86 4.97
C ALA A 59 -24.67 -13.01 5.31
N ASN A 60 -24.16 -14.23 5.45
CA ASN A 60 -24.96 -15.45 5.68
C ASN A 60 -24.45 -16.27 6.88
N GLY A 61 -23.73 -15.64 7.82
CA GLY A 61 -23.09 -16.36 8.93
C GLY A 61 -22.08 -17.43 8.47
N GLN A 62 -21.47 -17.26 7.29
CA GLN A 62 -20.47 -18.19 6.78
C GLN A 62 -19.36 -18.39 7.81
N ASN A 63 -19.11 -19.66 8.15
CA ASN A 63 -18.03 -20.03 9.05
C ASN A 63 -16.69 -19.80 8.32
N ILE A 64 -16.09 -18.66 8.60
CA ILE A 64 -14.70 -18.39 8.23
C ILE A 64 -13.84 -19.21 9.18
N ASN A 65 -12.98 -20.04 8.62
CA ASN A 65 -12.06 -20.83 9.41
C ASN A 65 -11.02 -19.88 10.03
N ILE A 66 -11.16 -19.66 11.33
CA ILE A 66 -10.27 -18.81 12.12
C ILE A 66 -9.39 -19.74 12.94
N ASN A 67 -8.19 -20.00 12.44
CA ASN A 67 -7.25 -20.86 13.12
C ASN A 67 -6.37 -20.02 14.07
N SER A 68 -6.94 -19.61 15.21
CA SER A 68 -6.17 -18.86 16.21
C SER A 68 -6.62 -19.13 17.64
N SER A 69 -5.71 -19.69 18.43
CA SER A 69 -5.82 -19.82 19.88
C SER A 69 -5.57 -18.50 20.62
N ALA A 70 -5.26 -17.40 19.91
CA ALA A 70 -4.92 -16.11 20.50
C ALA A 70 -6.11 -15.40 21.16
N PHE A 71 -7.33 -15.86 20.88
CA PHE A 71 -8.58 -15.28 21.38
C PHE A 71 -9.22 -16.22 22.40
N ILE A 72 -9.57 -15.68 23.57
CA ILE A 72 -10.36 -16.43 24.56
C ILE A 72 -11.74 -16.79 24.00
N PHE A 73 -12.22 -15.99 23.06
CA PHE A 73 -13.59 -16.11 22.60
C PHE A 73 -13.76 -15.61 21.16
N ILE A 74 -14.37 -16.45 20.31
CA ILE A 74 -14.75 -16.13 18.93
C ILE A 74 -16.27 -16.26 18.81
N LYS A 75 -16.95 -15.19 18.37
CA LYS A 75 -18.39 -15.20 18.07
C LYS A 75 -18.62 -14.91 16.59
N TYR A 76 -19.55 -15.66 15.99
CA TYR A 76 -19.99 -15.46 14.62
C TYR A 76 -21.37 -14.79 14.61
N TYR A 77 -21.54 -13.83 13.71
CA TYR A 77 -22.76 -13.06 13.52
C TYR A 77 -23.09 -12.94 12.03
N GLU A 78 -24.38 -12.84 11.76
CA GLU A 78 -24.90 -12.48 10.46
C GLU A 78 -25.07 -10.96 10.35
N ASP A 79 -24.60 -10.37 9.26
CA ASP A 79 -24.87 -8.97 8.89
C ASP A 79 -25.19 -8.92 7.41
N ASN A 80 -26.48 -8.92 7.09
CA ASN A 80 -27.01 -8.92 5.73
C ASN A 80 -26.58 -7.72 4.88
N ARG A 81 -26.03 -6.66 5.49
CA ARG A 81 -25.49 -5.49 4.80
C ARG A 81 -24.02 -5.65 4.40
N ALA A 82 -23.32 -6.64 4.96
CA ALA A 82 -21.90 -6.84 4.73
C ALA A 82 -21.66 -7.43 3.34
N THR A 83 -20.98 -6.69 2.47
CA THR A 83 -20.58 -7.21 1.14
C THR A 83 -19.40 -8.18 1.21
N LYS A 84 -18.61 -8.08 2.28
CA LYS A 84 -17.49 -8.96 2.60
C LYS A 84 -17.49 -9.22 4.10
N PRO A 85 -16.94 -10.35 4.55
CA PRO A 85 -16.75 -10.53 5.96
C PRO A 85 -15.87 -9.46 6.58
N TYR A 86 -16.15 -9.15 7.84
CA TYR A 86 -15.32 -8.28 8.64
C TYR A 86 -15.22 -8.79 10.07
N PHE A 87 -14.16 -8.32 10.73
CA PHE A 87 -13.72 -8.81 12.01
C PHE A 87 -13.68 -7.64 12.98
N MET A 88 -14.13 -7.86 14.20
CA MET A 88 -14.05 -6.88 15.28
C MET A 88 -13.28 -7.48 16.45
N TRP A 89 -12.07 -6.98 16.64
CA TRP A 89 -11.21 -7.27 17.78
C TRP A 89 -11.59 -6.36 18.94
N ARG A 90 -11.72 -6.92 20.15
CA ARG A 90 -12.09 -6.16 21.37
C ARG A 90 -11.25 -6.59 22.57
N LEU A 91 -10.74 -5.60 23.30
CA LEU A 91 -10.16 -5.75 24.63
C LEU A 91 -10.96 -4.94 25.65
N ALA A 92 -11.74 -5.66 26.47
CA ALA A 92 -12.61 -5.06 27.48
C ALA A 92 -11.82 -4.71 28.75
N SER A 93 -11.15 -3.56 28.74
CA SER A 93 -10.49 -3.01 29.94
C SER A 93 -10.44 -1.48 29.90
N VAL A 94 -11.13 -0.85 30.85
CA VAL A 94 -11.16 0.62 31.01
C VAL A 94 -9.76 1.16 31.29
N GLU A 95 -8.98 0.47 32.13
CA GLU A 95 -7.62 0.87 32.47
C GLU A 95 -6.70 0.84 31.25
N LYS A 96 -6.69 -0.26 30.50
CA LYS A 96 -5.89 -0.38 29.28
C LYS A 96 -6.35 0.61 28.21
N MET A 97 -7.64 0.89 28.12
CA MET A 97 -8.18 1.90 27.20
C MET A 97 -7.67 3.32 27.53
N LYS A 98 -7.59 3.68 28.83
CA LYS A 98 -6.98 4.95 29.26
C LYS A 98 -5.49 5.00 28.90
N GLN A 99 -4.74 3.93 29.18
CA GLN A 99 -3.32 3.81 28.82
C GLN A 99 -3.12 3.94 27.30
N TRP A 100 -3.99 3.31 26.50
CA TRP A 100 -3.94 3.38 25.04
C TRP A 100 -4.20 4.79 24.50
N LYS A 101 -5.19 5.53 25.05
CA LYS A 101 -5.44 6.93 24.64
C LYS A 101 -4.22 7.83 24.89
N LEU A 102 -3.62 7.74 26.08
CA LEU A 102 -2.40 8.48 26.41
C LEU A 102 -1.25 8.12 25.46
N LEU A 103 -1.15 6.84 25.11
CA LEU A 103 -0.15 6.36 24.15
C LEU A 103 -0.37 6.91 22.74
N VAL A 104 -1.62 6.94 22.28
CA VAL A 104 -2.01 7.51 20.98
C VAL A 104 -1.64 8.99 20.93
N GLU A 105 -2.02 9.76 21.95
CA GLU A 105 -1.69 11.19 22.05
C GLU A 105 -0.17 11.41 22.06
N PHE A 106 0.55 10.65 22.89
CA PHE A 106 2.00 10.71 22.94
C PHE A 106 2.62 10.39 21.57
N THR A 107 2.16 9.33 20.91
CA THR A 107 2.69 8.90 19.59
C THR A 107 2.42 9.94 18.50
N LEU A 108 1.24 10.56 18.52
CA LEU A 108 0.87 11.66 17.62
C LEU A 108 1.71 12.93 17.85
N SER A 109 2.24 13.14 19.05
CA SER A 109 3.15 14.28 19.32
C SER A 109 4.55 14.10 18.70
N GLN A 110 4.90 12.88 18.30
CA GLN A 110 6.26 12.51 17.90
C GLN A 110 6.37 12.39 16.37
N LYS A 111 6.81 13.47 15.71
CA LYS A 111 6.96 13.55 14.24
C LYS A 111 7.69 12.36 13.60
N LYS A 112 8.69 11.79 14.28
CA LYS A 112 9.44 10.61 13.80
C LYS A 112 8.56 9.38 13.52
N HIS A 113 7.38 9.29 14.14
CA HIS A 113 6.43 8.18 13.97
C HIS A 113 5.36 8.45 12.91
N TYR A 114 5.32 9.65 12.32
CA TYR A 114 4.31 10.01 11.31
C TYR A 114 4.22 9.05 10.12
N PRO A 115 5.35 8.56 9.53
CA PRO A 115 5.27 7.57 8.45
C PRO A 115 4.55 6.29 8.88
N ASP A 116 4.83 5.81 10.09
CA ASP A 116 4.29 4.55 10.59
C ASP A 116 2.81 4.69 11.00
N ILE A 117 2.45 5.81 11.64
CA ILE A 117 1.05 6.16 11.90
C ILE A 117 0.27 6.24 10.59
N LEU A 118 0.80 6.92 9.57
CA LEU A 118 0.13 7.06 8.28
C LEU A 118 0.03 5.70 7.56
N ARG A 119 1.03 4.82 7.68
CA ARG A 119 0.99 3.46 7.13
C ARG A 119 -0.15 2.65 7.76
N GLY A 120 -0.27 2.69 9.08
CA GLY A 120 -1.39 2.10 9.82
C GLY A 120 -2.74 2.66 9.40
N PHE A 121 -2.84 3.99 9.35
CA PHE A 121 -4.08 4.68 9.01
C PHE A 121 -4.52 4.39 7.58
N PHE A 122 -3.60 4.39 6.61
CA PHE A 122 -3.87 4.03 5.23
C PHE A 122 -4.24 2.54 5.08
N ALA A 123 -3.67 1.64 5.87
CA ALA A 123 -4.08 0.25 5.89
C ALA A 123 -5.54 0.08 6.34
N GLY A 124 -6.01 0.90 7.29
CA GLY A 124 -7.43 0.98 7.67
C GLY A 124 -8.30 1.64 6.58
N GLU A 125 -8.13 2.94 6.37
CA GLU A 125 -9.07 3.81 5.64
C GLU A 125 -8.62 4.20 4.23
N GLY A 126 -7.39 3.83 3.87
CA GLY A 126 -6.82 4.15 2.57
C GLY A 126 -7.47 3.39 1.41
N ASN A 127 -7.53 4.01 0.25
CA ASN A 127 -7.95 3.36 -0.99
C ASN A 127 -7.10 3.81 -2.17
N ILE A 128 -6.93 2.92 -3.14
CA ILE A 128 -6.14 3.15 -4.35
C ILE A 128 -7.12 3.10 -5.52
N LYS A 129 -7.36 4.25 -6.14
CA LYS A 129 -8.29 4.36 -7.28
C LYS A 129 -7.51 4.48 -8.58
N THR A 130 -7.83 3.60 -9.52
CA THR A 130 -7.42 3.64 -10.92
C THR A 130 -8.66 3.91 -11.78
N GLY A 131 -8.77 5.10 -12.36
CA GLY A 131 -9.86 5.49 -13.24
C GLY A 131 -9.63 5.12 -14.71
N SER A 132 -10.68 5.23 -15.53
CA SER A 132 -10.76 4.80 -16.93
C SER A 132 -9.83 5.54 -17.92
N HIS A 133 -9.08 6.54 -17.46
CA HIS A 133 -8.19 7.38 -18.29
C HIS A 133 -6.80 7.58 -17.65
N GLY A 134 -6.30 6.59 -16.91
CA GLY A 134 -4.99 6.71 -16.26
C GLY A 134 -4.97 7.60 -15.01
N ASN A 135 -6.13 8.12 -14.58
CA ASN A 135 -6.26 8.86 -13.32
C ASN A 135 -5.99 7.92 -12.14
N ARG A 136 -4.86 8.15 -11.46
CA ARG A 136 -4.38 7.36 -10.33
C ARG A 136 -4.38 8.22 -9.08
N VAL A 137 -5.21 7.85 -8.11
CA VAL A 137 -5.43 8.65 -6.91
C VAL A 137 -5.37 7.77 -5.68
N LEU A 138 -4.61 8.21 -4.69
CA LEU A 138 -4.63 7.66 -3.35
C LEU A 138 -5.68 8.45 -2.54
N ARG A 139 -6.55 7.74 -1.84
CA ARG A 139 -7.66 8.34 -1.08
C ARG A 139 -7.59 7.89 0.36
N ILE A 140 -8.02 8.75 1.27
CA ILE A 140 -8.24 8.36 2.67
C ILE A 140 -9.63 8.85 3.08
N ALA A 141 -10.54 7.93 3.36
CA ALA A 141 -11.90 8.28 3.73
C ALA A 141 -11.93 8.88 5.15
N GLN A 142 -12.60 10.02 5.31
CA GLN A 142 -12.79 10.70 6.59
C GLN A 142 -14.03 11.59 6.57
N LYS A 143 -14.91 11.42 7.57
CA LYS A 143 -16.17 12.17 7.68
C LYS A 143 -15.98 13.69 7.63
N THR A 144 -14.92 14.19 8.28
CA THR A 144 -14.54 15.60 8.30
C THR A 144 -13.02 15.70 8.16
N GLN A 145 -12.53 16.85 7.72
CA GLN A 145 -11.10 17.14 7.79
C GLN A 145 -10.64 17.04 9.25
N LYS A 146 -9.48 16.41 9.46
CA LYS A 146 -8.80 16.30 10.74
C LYS A 146 -7.45 16.99 10.65
N ASP A 147 -7.15 17.83 11.62
CA ASP A 147 -5.90 18.61 11.63
C ASP A 147 -4.69 17.69 11.74
N TRP A 148 -4.76 16.64 12.57
CA TRP A 148 -3.65 15.71 12.75
C TRP A 148 -3.29 14.96 11.45
N ILE A 149 -4.27 14.58 10.62
CA ILE A 149 -4.01 13.94 9.31
C ILE A 149 -3.32 14.95 8.39
N SER A 150 -3.87 16.16 8.35
CA SER A 150 -3.35 17.25 7.50
C SER A 150 -1.90 17.58 7.88
N ASN A 151 -1.61 17.66 9.17
CA ASN A 151 -0.27 17.92 9.71
C ASN A 151 0.71 16.79 9.36
N ILE A 152 0.30 15.52 9.49
CA ILE A 152 1.13 14.37 9.08
C ILE A 152 1.44 14.44 7.58
N LEU A 153 0.43 14.68 6.74
CA LEU A 153 0.60 14.75 5.29
C LEU A 153 1.55 15.90 4.89
N LEU A 154 1.36 17.09 5.47
CA LEU A 154 2.23 18.25 5.22
C LEU A 154 3.68 17.99 5.66
N GLU A 155 3.90 17.45 6.86
CA GLU A 155 5.23 17.15 7.39
C GLU A 155 5.98 16.12 6.53
N LEU A 156 5.24 15.16 5.94
CA LEU A 156 5.80 14.16 5.03
C LEU A 156 5.95 14.67 3.59
N GLY A 157 5.57 15.91 3.30
CA GLY A 157 5.73 16.56 1.99
C GLY A 157 4.69 16.15 0.95
N PHE A 158 3.51 15.67 1.38
CA PHE A 158 2.42 15.35 0.48
C PHE A 158 1.67 16.61 0.02
N ASN A 159 1.34 16.65 -1.27
CA ASN A 159 0.36 17.58 -1.81
C ASN A 159 -1.02 16.92 -1.75
N PHE A 160 -2.00 17.52 -1.07
CA PHE A 160 -3.32 16.92 -0.94
C PHE A 160 -4.42 17.97 -0.89
N SER A 161 -5.64 17.54 -1.12
CA SER A 161 -6.85 18.31 -0.84
C SER A 161 -7.83 17.46 -0.02
N PHE A 162 -8.69 18.10 0.77
CA PHE A 162 -9.82 17.44 1.40
C PHE A 162 -11.09 17.81 0.64
N GLU A 163 -11.77 16.81 0.07
CA GLU A 163 -13.03 16.98 -0.65
C GLU A 163 -14.19 16.73 0.30
N ALA A 164 -14.81 17.79 0.84
CA ALA A 164 -15.89 17.68 1.81
C ALA A 164 -17.13 16.94 1.27
N SER A 165 -17.47 17.14 -0.01
CA SER A 165 -18.58 16.46 -0.70
C SER A 165 -18.41 14.94 -0.74
N HIS A 166 -17.17 14.47 -0.85
CA HIS A 166 -16.81 13.06 -0.90
C HIS A 166 -16.22 12.53 0.41
N ARG A 167 -16.07 13.38 1.43
CA ARG A 167 -15.55 13.03 2.76
C ARG A 167 -14.23 12.25 2.67
N GLN A 168 -13.27 12.78 1.91
CA GLN A 168 -12.01 12.09 1.64
C GLN A 168 -10.86 13.07 1.43
N TYR A 169 -9.67 12.65 1.86
CA TYR A 169 -8.42 13.24 1.39
C TYR A 169 -8.10 12.68 0.01
N ILE A 170 -7.74 13.56 -0.91
CA ILE A 170 -7.27 13.24 -2.25
C ILE A 170 -5.78 13.52 -2.33
N ILE A 171 -5.01 12.48 -2.63
CA ILE A 171 -3.57 12.51 -2.78
C ILE A 171 -3.26 12.03 -4.20
N SER A 172 -2.98 12.98 -5.10
CA SER A 172 -2.83 12.73 -6.54
C SER A 172 -1.45 13.19 -7.05
N GLY A 173 -1.07 12.77 -8.25
CA GLY A 173 0.19 13.18 -8.88
C GLY A 173 1.40 12.33 -8.48
N LYS A 174 2.31 12.12 -9.43
CA LYS A 174 3.43 11.17 -9.34
C LYS A 174 4.32 11.39 -8.10
N TRP A 175 4.59 12.64 -7.75
CA TRP A 175 5.38 13.03 -6.57
C TRP A 175 4.87 12.38 -5.29
N ASN A 176 3.55 12.45 -5.05
CA ASN A 176 2.95 11.81 -3.89
C ASN A 176 3.09 10.29 -3.93
N TRP A 177 2.97 9.69 -5.12
CA TRP A 177 3.21 8.26 -5.29
C TRP A 177 4.66 7.87 -5.01
N ASP A 178 5.65 8.70 -5.37
CA ASP A 178 7.06 8.49 -5.00
C ASP A 178 7.25 8.50 -3.48
N ILE A 179 6.65 9.47 -2.79
CA ILE A 179 6.69 9.52 -1.33
C ILE A 179 6.03 8.27 -0.74
N PHE A 180 4.87 7.88 -1.25
CA PHE A 180 4.14 6.68 -0.81
C PHE A 180 4.97 5.41 -0.94
N ALA A 181 5.69 5.26 -2.06
CA ALA A 181 6.58 4.14 -2.34
C ALA A 181 7.81 4.16 -1.43
N LYS A 182 8.46 5.33 -1.27
CA LYS A 182 9.62 5.53 -0.40
C LYS A 182 9.29 5.17 1.05
N LEU A 183 8.13 5.61 1.53
CA LEU A 183 7.65 5.37 2.88
C LEU A 183 6.92 4.03 3.04
N LYS A 184 6.73 3.26 1.95
CA LYS A 184 6.06 1.95 1.99
C LYS A 184 4.69 1.99 2.66
N LEU A 185 3.89 3.03 2.38
CA LEU A 185 2.65 3.28 3.13
C LEU A 185 1.52 2.28 2.81
N ALA A 186 1.61 1.56 1.68
CA ALA A 186 0.64 0.53 1.31
C ALA A 186 1.02 -0.88 1.82
N ASP A 187 2.25 -1.07 2.29
CA ASP A 187 2.83 -2.41 2.51
C ASP A 187 2.16 -3.18 3.66
N LEU A 188 1.53 -2.49 4.60
CA LEU A 188 0.92 -3.11 5.77
C LEU A 188 -0.34 -3.93 5.43
N HIS A 189 -1.12 -3.52 4.41
CA HIS A 189 -2.32 -4.26 4.00
C HIS A 189 -2.04 -5.09 2.73
N PRO A 190 -2.17 -6.44 2.73
CA PRO A 190 -1.76 -7.30 1.62
C PRO A 190 -2.36 -6.92 0.25
N LEU A 191 -3.68 -6.72 0.20
CA LEU A 191 -4.36 -6.32 -1.04
C LEU A 191 -3.95 -4.92 -1.53
N LYS A 192 -3.83 -3.94 -0.63
CA LYS A 192 -3.41 -2.58 -0.99
C LYS A 192 -1.95 -2.55 -1.43
N ASN A 193 -1.09 -3.34 -0.79
CA ASN A 193 0.31 -3.53 -1.16
C ASN A 193 0.44 -3.99 -2.62
N SER A 194 -0.20 -5.13 -2.95
CA SER A 194 -0.19 -5.68 -4.31
C SER A 194 -0.72 -4.67 -5.35
N LEU A 195 -1.87 -4.06 -5.06
CA LEU A 195 -2.48 -3.07 -5.94
C LEU A 195 -1.59 -1.82 -6.13
N PHE A 196 -1.02 -1.30 -5.05
CA PHE A 196 -0.16 -0.13 -5.07
C PHE A 196 1.03 -0.36 -5.99
N TRP A 197 1.80 -1.43 -5.80
CA TRP A 197 3.01 -1.68 -6.59
C TRP A 197 2.70 -2.00 -8.04
N SER A 198 1.59 -2.68 -8.31
CA SER A 198 1.09 -2.87 -9.68
C SER A 198 0.86 -1.53 -10.37
N VAL A 199 0.10 -0.62 -9.74
CA VAL A 199 -0.19 0.70 -10.30
C VAL A 199 1.07 1.58 -10.38
N TYR A 200 1.90 1.52 -9.33
CA TYR A 200 3.11 2.31 -9.22
C TYR A 200 4.13 1.97 -10.31
N SER A 201 4.30 0.68 -10.62
CA SER A 201 5.14 0.22 -11.74
C SER A 201 4.67 0.77 -13.10
N GLY A 202 3.36 1.03 -13.24
CA GLY A 202 2.75 1.62 -14.42
C GLY A 202 3.03 3.13 -14.59
N PHE A 203 3.58 3.84 -13.61
CA PHE A 203 3.99 5.25 -13.79
C PHE A 203 5.25 5.42 -14.62
N LYS A 204 5.96 4.32 -14.87
CA LYS A 204 7.24 4.34 -15.55
C LYS A 204 7.16 4.52 -17.08
N GLN A 205 6.00 4.90 -17.60
CA GLN A 205 5.78 5.22 -19.02
C GLN A 205 5.64 6.73 -19.32
N ASP A 206 5.10 7.55 -18.40
CA ASP A 206 4.74 8.94 -18.73
C ASP A 206 5.80 10.01 -18.37
N HIS A 207 6.78 9.67 -17.52
CA HIS A 207 7.69 10.68 -16.93
C HIS A 207 9.17 10.54 -17.28
N TYR A 208 9.53 9.59 -18.13
CA TYR A 208 10.85 9.69 -18.71
C TYR A 208 10.84 10.71 -19.84
N GLN A 209 11.93 11.48 -20.01
CA GLN A 209 12.12 12.28 -21.22
C GLN A 209 11.66 11.45 -22.42
N LYS A 210 10.89 12.05 -23.33
CA LYS A 210 10.49 11.41 -24.59
C LYS A 210 11.72 10.66 -25.14
N LEU A 211 11.57 9.35 -25.37
CA LEU A 211 12.63 8.44 -25.83
C LEU A 211 13.69 8.00 -24.79
N PHE A 212 13.49 8.12 -23.48
CA PHE A 212 14.46 7.62 -22.49
C PHE A 212 14.74 6.13 -22.64
N LEU A 213 13.68 5.31 -22.74
CA LEU A 213 13.81 3.87 -22.94
C LEU A 213 14.58 3.60 -24.23
N HIS A 214 14.29 4.32 -25.31
CA HIS A 214 15.07 4.25 -26.55
C HIS A 214 16.55 4.58 -26.33
N LYS A 215 16.87 5.68 -25.62
CA LYS A 215 18.25 6.12 -25.34
C LYS A 215 19.02 5.08 -24.52
N VAL A 216 18.46 4.61 -23.42
CA VAL A 216 19.14 3.68 -22.51
C VAL A 216 19.30 2.30 -23.14
N LEU A 217 18.29 1.82 -23.88
CA LEU A 217 18.38 0.56 -24.62
C LEU A 217 19.46 0.62 -25.69
N LEU A 218 19.53 1.70 -26.50
CA LEU A 218 20.60 1.86 -27.49
C LEU A 218 22.00 1.88 -26.88
N SER A 219 22.15 2.47 -25.69
CA SER A 219 23.43 2.46 -24.97
C SER A 219 23.82 1.05 -24.52
N ASP A 220 22.88 0.28 -23.98
CA ASP A 220 23.15 -1.07 -23.45
C ASP A 220 23.32 -2.12 -24.56
N LEU A 221 22.63 -1.95 -25.70
CA LEU A 221 22.67 -2.86 -26.85
C LEU A 221 23.96 -2.78 -27.68
N LYS A 222 24.94 -1.96 -27.25
CA LYS A 222 26.34 -2.11 -27.67
C LYS A 222 26.87 -3.52 -27.40
N ILE A 223 26.33 -4.17 -26.36
CA ILE A 223 26.53 -5.59 -26.10
C ILE A 223 25.21 -6.29 -26.37
N PRO A 224 25.18 -7.45 -27.06
CA PRO A 224 23.95 -8.18 -27.29
C PRO A 224 23.24 -8.57 -25.97
N ARG A 225 21.92 -8.34 -25.88
CA ARG A 225 21.10 -8.60 -24.68
C ARG A 225 19.74 -9.18 -25.04
N THR A 226 19.14 -9.92 -24.10
CA THR A 226 17.76 -10.42 -24.23
C THR A 226 16.76 -9.40 -23.68
N ALA A 227 15.51 -9.46 -24.16
CA ALA A 227 14.43 -8.63 -23.65
C ALA A 227 14.17 -8.88 -22.14
N ARG A 228 14.32 -10.13 -21.70
CA ARG A 228 14.21 -10.51 -20.27
C ARG A 228 15.24 -9.79 -19.41
N TRP A 229 16.52 -9.81 -19.81
CA TRP A 229 17.58 -9.15 -19.05
C TRP A 229 17.35 -7.63 -18.96
N LEU A 230 16.96 -7.01 -20.08
CA LEU A 230 16.65 -5.57 -20.13
C LEU A 230 15.43 -5.23 -19.25
N SER A 231 14.43 -6.10 -19.25
CA SER A 231 13.24 -6.01 -18.39
C SER A 231 13.59 -6.04 -16.90
N GLU A 232 14.47 -6.96 -16.49
CA GLU A 232 14.97 -7.07 -15.13
C GLU A 232 15.79 -5.82 -14.75
N LYS A 233 16.76 -5.40 -15.58
CA LYS A 233 17.64 -4.24 -15.33
C LYS A 233 16.86 -2.93 -15.20
N TYR A 234 15.93 -2.66 -16.12
CA TYR A 234 15.17 -1.42 -16.10
C TYR A 234 13.91 -1.50 -15.26
N HIS A 235 13.63 -2.67 -14.66
CA HIS A 235 12.40 -2.94 -13.92
C HIS A 235 11.15 -2.55 -14.74
N ARG A 236 11.02 -3.17 -15.94
CA ARG A 236 9.89 -3.08 -16.87
C ARG A 236 9.35 -4.46 -17.18
N SER A 237 8.11 -4.55 -17.67
CA SER A 237 7.61 -5.80 -18.26
C SER A 237 8.40 -6.15 -19.52
N GLN A 238 8.51 -7.45 -19.81
CA GLN A 238 9.15 -7.92 -21.04
C GLN A 238 8.43 -7.41 -22.29
N ASP A 239 7.09 -7.36 -22.26
CA ASP A 239 6.28 -6.85 -23.37
C ASP A 239 6.62 -5.41 -23.72
N ARG A 240 6.80 -4.53 -22.71
CA ARG A 240 7.14 -3.13 -22.95
C ARG A 240 8.55 -2.98 -23.54
N ILE A 241 9.49 -3.80 -23.08
CA ILE A 241 10.82 -3.84 -23.67
C ILE A 241 10.74 -4.31 -25.12
N ALA A 242 9.96 -5.35 -25.41
CA ALA A 242 9.76 -5.87 -26.76
C ALA A 242 9.10 -4.85 -27.70
N GLU A 243 8.12 -4.08 -27.22
CA GLU A 243 7.47 -3.00 -27.96
C GLU A 243 8.47 -1.92 -28.39
N VAL A 244 9.26 -1.39 -27.44
CA VAL A 244 10.28 -0.37 -27.74
C VAL A 244 11.38 -0.92 -28.64
N LEU A 245 11.80 -2.17 -28.45
CA LEU A 245 12.77 -2.82 -29.33
C LEU A 245 12.23 -3.00 -30.75
N SER A 246 10.94 -3.30 -30.90
CA SER A 246 10.27 -3.39 -32.20
C SER A 246 10.21 -2.03 -32.89
N GLU A 247 9.91 -0.95 -32.17
CA GLU A 247 10.00 0.42 -32.70
C GLU A 247 11.43 0.80 -33.10
N LEU A 248 12.44 0.45 -32.28
CA LEU A 248 13.84 0.72 -32.61
C LEU A 248 14.28 -0.08 -33.86
N LYS A 249 13.77 -1.31 -34.02
CA LYS A 249 14.03 -2.17 -35.18
C LYS A 249 13.39 -1.61 -36.44
N SER A 250 12.13 -1.18 -36.38
CA SER A 250 11.46 -0.55 -37.52
C SER A 250 12.16 0.73 -37.97
N ASN A 251 12.80 1.44 -37.03
CA ASN A 251 13.64 2.61 -37.30
C ASN A 251 15.09 2.28 -37.70
N GLY A 252 15.42 0.99 -37.89
CA GLY A 252 16.77 0.53 -38.28
C GLY A 252 17.87 0.78 -37.25
N LYS A 253 17.52 1.04 -35.98
CA LYS A 253 18.48 1.36 -34.91
C LYS A 253 18.98 0.14 -34.14
N VAL A 254 18.26 -0.98 -34.22
CA VAL A 254 18.61 -2.26 -33.60
C VAL A 254 18.22 -3.40 -34.54
N VAL A 255 18.81 -4.56 -34.32
CA VAL A 255 18.44 -5.82 -34.97
C VAL A 255 18.27 -6.90 -33.91
N ASP A 256 17.42 -7.88 -34.19
CA ASP A 256 17.30 -9.11 -33.42
C ASP A 256 17.95 -10.27 -34.16
N ILE A 257 18.60 -11.13 -33.39
CA ILE A 257 19.17 -12.41 -33.81
C ILE A 257 18.50 -13.48 -32.97
N ARG A 258 17.91 -14.47 -33.62
CA ARG A 258 17.32 -15.62 -32.95
C ARG A 258 18.39 -16.69 -32.76
N ILE A 259 18.64 -17.07 -31.50
CA ILE A 259 19.50 -18.20 -31.13
C ILE A 259 18.62 -19.22 -30.40
N GLY A 260 18.30 -20.33 -31.09
CA GLY A 260 17.31 -21.30 -30.63
C GLY A 260 15.92 -20.68 -30.43
N CYS A 261 15.39 -20.77 -29.21
CA CYS A 261 14.10 -20.17 -28.83
C CYS A 261 14.22 -18.74 -28.25
N THR A 262 15.42 -18.15 -28.23
CA THR A 262 15.65 -16.85 -27.58
C THR A 262 16.00 -15.78 -28.60
N ASN A 263 15.36 -14.60 -28.48
CA ASN A 263 15.71 -13.42 -29.27
C ASN A 263 16.75 -12.57 -28.52
N ILE A 264 17.88 -12.33 -29.18
CA ILE A 264 18.96 -11.47 -28.71
C ILE A 264 18.98 -10.21 -29.56
N TRP A 265 18.95 -9.05 -28.92
CA TRP A 265 18.93 -7.75 -29.56
C TRP A 265 20.33 -7.14 -29.54
N LYS A 266 20.72 -6.44 -30.61
CA LYS A 266 21.99 -5.72 -30.70
C LYS A 266 21.89 -4.50 -31.64
N LEU A 267 22.88 -3.62 -31.61
CA LEU A 267 23.03 -2.57 -32.63
C LEU A 267 23.37 -3.19 -34.01
N PRO A 268 22.91 -2.58 -35.12
CA PRO A 268 23.30 -3.02 -36.46
C PRO A 268 24.81 -2.89 -36.64
N GLU A 269 25.43 -3.85 -37.33
CA GLU A 269 26.82 -3.69 -37.75
C GLU A 269 26.87 -2.54 -38.75
N HIS A 270 27.72 -1.55 -38.49
CA HIS A 270 28.02 -0.53 -39.49
C HIS A 270 28.61 -1.26 -40.70
N LYS A 271 27.84 -1.38 -41.78
CA LYS A 271 28.39 -1.67 -43.09
C LYS A 271 29.29 -0.48 -43.40
N ASN A 272 30.61 -0.65 -43.21
CA ASN A 272 31.58 0.19 -43.89
C ASN A 272 31.23 0.06 -45.37
N LYS A 273 30.57 1.09 -45.92
CA LYS A 273 30.41 1.21 -47.36
C LYS A 273 31.83 1.39 -47.91
N VAL A 274 32.39 0.29 -48.40
CA VAL A 274 33.48 0.31 -49.38
C VAL A 274 32.94 0.91 -50.66
#